data_AF-A0A1N6XJZ0-F1
#
_entry.id   AF-A0A1N6XJZ0-F1
#
_cell.length_a   1.000
_cell.length_b   1.000
_cell.length_c   1.000
_cell.angle_alpha   90.00
_cell.angle_beta   90.00
_cell.angle_gamma   90.00
#
_symmetry.space_group_name_H-M   'P 1'
#
loop_
_entity.id
_entity.type
_entity.pdbx_description
1 polymer ?
#
loop_
_entity_poly.entity_id
_entity_poly.type
_entity_poly.pdbx_seq_one_letter_code
_entity_poly.pdbx_strand_id
1 'polypeptide(L)'
;MTIQDDRGAAALARAHGLFNIAGGLWPLLHMPSFEKVFGAKTDRWLERTVAGLLVGIGWTQIRAASTPGGADHARRLGMATAATLLAVDLAYVPTGRIRPTYLLDAGAEAMWLRAWRARAVRPEPASTRAGAAFAAAAALTAGCVTGGVLAARLLRRRQEEPSESELTRARYMRHPAAR
;
A
#
# COMPACT_ATOMS: atom_id res chain seq x y z
N MET A 1 32.48 16.16 -10.52
CA MET A 1 31.28 16.66 -9.82
C MET A 1 30.42 15.46 -9.44
N THR A 2 30.78 14.77 -8.35
CA THR A 2 30.22 13.43 -8.00
C THR A 2 29.99 13.32 -6.49
N ILE A 3 30.92 13.82 -5.66
CA ILE A 3 30.82 13.79 -4.19
C ILE A 3 29.61 14.56 -3.62
N GLN A 4 29.18 15.63 -4.29
CA GLN A 4 28.08 16.50 -3.82
C GLN A 4 26.71 15.81 -3.92
N ASP A 5 26.52 14.99 -4.97
CA ASP A 5 25.24 14.32 -5.24
C ASP A 5 25.01 13.17 -4.26
N ASP A 6 26.08 12.41 -3.94
CA ASP A 6 26.05 11.29 -3.00
C ASP A 6 25.64 11.72 -1.59
N ARG A 7 26.21 12.84 -1.09
CA ARG A 7 25.83 13.42 0.21
C ARG A 7 24.38 13.86 0.22
N GLY A 8 23.93 14.42 -0.90
CA GLY A 8 22.54 14.80 -1.10
C GLY A 8 21.61 13.61 -1.00
N ALA A 9 21.84 12.58 -1.81
CA ALA A 9 21.02 11.37 -1.85
C ALA A 9 21.00 10.65 -0.49
N ALA A 10 22.13 10.58 0.21
CA ALA A 10 22.20 10.05 1.57
C ALA A 10 21.40 10.90 2.59
N ALA A 11 21.35 12.22 2.44
CA ALA A 11 20.51 13.08 3.27
C ALA A 11 19.02 12.85 2.97
N LEU A 12 18.64 12.66 1.71
CA LEU A 12 17.25 12.36 1.33
C LEU A 12 16.81 10.96 1.76
N ALA A 13 17.71 9.97 1.70
CA ALA A 13 17.49 8.64 2.27
C ALA A 13 17.19 8.74 3.78
N ARG A 14 18.00 9.50 4.53
CA ARG A 14 17.78 9.72 5.96
C ARG A 14 16.48 10.47 6.25
N ALA A 15 16.17 11.51 5.49
CA ALA A 15 14.94 12.28 5.66
C ALA A 15 13.69 11.42 5.40
N HIS A 16 13.66 10.69 4.29
CA HIS A 16 12.55 9.78 3.98
C HIS A 16 12.46 8.62 4.98
N GLY A 17 13.61 8.09 5.41
CA GLY A 17 13.66 7.05 6.42
C GLY A 17 13.13 7.51 7.79
N LEU A 18 13.46 8.72 8.21
CA LEU A 18 12.91 9.33 9.43
C LEU A 18 11.40 9.53 9.33
N PHE A 19 10.91 9.97 8.17
CA PHE A 19 9.48 10.09 7.92
C PHE A 19 8.77 8.73 8.06
N ASN A 20 9.29 7.68 7.43
CA ASN A 20 8.74 6.32 7.53
C ASN A 20 8.77 5.77 8.96
N ILE A 21 9.87 6.00 9.71
CA ILE A 21 9.94 5.61 11.13
C ILE A 21 8.91 6.38 11.95
N ALA A 22 8.79 7.70 11.78
CA ALA A 22 7.84 8.50 12.54
C ALA A 22 6.39 8.07 12.25
N GLY A 23 6.05 7.88 10.96
CA GLY A 23 4.75 7.39 10.52
C GLY A 23 4.43 6.00 11.08
N GLY A 24 5.40 5.08 11.06
CA GLY A 24 5.24 3.72 11.60
C GLY A 24 5.22 3.66 13.13
N LEU A 25 6.06 4.43 13.84
CA LEU A 25 6.06 4.41 15.30
C LEU A 25 4.76 4.98 15.89
N TRP A 26 4.08 5.92 15.20
CA TRP A 26 2.87 6.55 15.73
C TRP A 26 1.75 5.57 16.10
N PRO A 27 1.23 4.71 15.20
CA PRO A 27 0.20 3.73 15.57
C PRO A 27 0.72 2.62 16.49
N LEU A 28 2.02 2.32 16.49
CA LEU A 28 2.63 1.35 17.41
C LEU A 28 2.66 1.86 18.85
N LEU A 29 3.02 3.14 19.04
CA LEU A 29 3.11 3.77 20.35
C LEU A 29 1.75 4.25 20.86
N HIS A 30 0.89 4.77 19.98
CA HIS A 30 -0.39 5.36 20.38
C HIS A 30 -1.47 5.28 19.29
N MET A 31 -1.98 4.07 19.06
CA MET A 31 -3.08 3.77 18.11
C MET A 31 -4.28 4.74 18.23
N PRO A 32 -4.79 5.11 19.42
CA PRO A 32 -5.95 6.03 19.49
C PRO A 32 -5.67 7.43 18.92
N SER A 33 -4.41 7.89 18.99
CA SER A 33 -4.03 9.20 18.43
C SER A 33 -3.96 9.12 16.92
N PHE A 34 -3.47 8.00 16.39
CA PHE A 34 -3.45 7.76 14.96
C PHE A 34 -4.87 7.67 14.39
N GLU A 35 -5.75 6.90 15.04
CA GLU A 35 -7.16 6.76 14.66
C GLU A 35 -7.93 8.09 14.73
N LYS A 36 -7.55 9.01 15.61
CA LYS A 36 -8.13 10.36 15.64
C LYS A 36 -7.93 11.11 14.31
N VAL A 37 -6.74 10.98 13.71
CA VAL A 37 -6.37 11.65 12.45
C VAL A 37 -6.88 10.87 11.24
N PHE A 38 -6.62 9.56 11.20
CA PHE A 38 -6.84 8.71 10.03
C PHE A 38 -8.16 7.92 10.07
N GLY A 39 -8.91 8.01 11.17
CA GLY A 39 -10.15 7.28 11.38
C GLY A 39 -9.94 5.97 12.14
N ALA A 40 -11.02 5.50 12.76
CA ALA A 40 -11.04 4.22 13.46
C ALA A 40 -10.67 3.07 12.51
N LYS A 41 -9.81 2.16 12.98
CA LYS A 41 -9.39 0.99 12.22
C LYS A 41 -10.16 -0.24 12.69
N THR A 42 -10.84 -0.90 11.76
CA THR A 42 -11.45 -2.21 12.01
C THR A 42 -10.35 -3.24 12.32
N ASP A 43 -9.32 -3.30 11.47
CA ASP A 43 -8.22 -4.26 11.55
C ASP A 43 -6.95 -3.62 12.11
N ARG A 44 -6.92 -3.34 13.42
CA ARG A 44 -5.74 -2.73 14.08
C ARG A 44 -4.46 -3.55 13.96
N TRP A 45 -4.56 -4.87 13.81
CA TRP A 45 -3.40 -5.73 13.61
C TRP A 45 -2.72 -5.46 12.27
N LEU A 46 -3.49 -5.19 11.21
CA LEU A 46 -2.96 -4.89 9.89
C LEU A 46 -2.22 -3.55 9.91
N GLU A 47 -2.80 -2.54 10.56
CA GLU A 47 -2.14 -1.24 10.76
C GLU A 47 -0.80 -1.40 11.48
N ARG A 48 -0.75 -2.19 12.56
CA ARG A 48 0.52 -2.49 13.27
C ARG A 48 1.54 -3.20 12.38
N THR A 49 1.10 -4.09 11.51
CA THR A 49 1.98 -4.76 10.54
C THR A 49 2.57 -3.76 9.55
N VAL A 50 1.75 -2.91 8.93
CA VAL A 50 2.23 -1.86 8.00
C VAL A 50 3.17 -0.92 8.72
N ALA A 51 2.79 -0.50 9.92
CA ALA A 51 3.61 0.36 10.78
C ALA A 51 4.99 -0.24 11.09
N GLY A 52 5.05 -1.53 11.44
CA GLY A 52 6.31 -2.25 11.64
C GLY A 52 7.16 -2.32 10.38
N LEU A 53 6.53 -2.55 9.22
CA LEU A 53 7.22 -2.51 7.91
C LEU A 53 7.80 -1.12 7.62
N LEU A 54 7.06 -0.05 7.88
CA LEU A 54 7.55 1.33 7.69
C LEU A 54 8.72 1.65 8.61
N VAL A 55 8.69 1.20 9.87
CA VAL A 55 9.84 1.34 10.79
C VAL A 55 11.05 0.59 10.26
N GLY A 56 10.88 -0.66 9.81
CA GLY A 56 11.98 -1.45 9.24
C GLY A 56 12.56 -0.82 7.97
N ILE A 57 11.71 -0.38 7.06
CA ILE A 57 12.10 0.33 5.83
C ILE A 57 12.87 1.60 6.18
N GLY A 58 12.32 2.44 7.05
CA GLY A 58 12.95 3.69 7.42
C GLY A 58 14.29 3.49 8.15
N TRP A 59 14.39 2.46 8.99
CA TRP A 59 15.64 2.04 9.62
C TRP A 59 16.72 1.70 8.58
N THR A 60 16.37 0.91 7.56
CA THR A 60 17.31 0.57 6.48
C THR A 60 17.71 1.81 5.66
N GLN A 61 16.79 2.74 5.40
CA GLN A 61 17.08 3.98 4.68
C GLN A 61 18.01 4.91 5.45
N ILE A 62 17.84 5.04 6.77
CA ILE A 62 18.73 5.85 7.61
C ILE A 62 20.16 5.27 7.63
N ARG A 63 20.27 3.94 7.59
CA ARG A 63 21.55 3.21 7.64
C ARG A 63 22.19 2.99 6.28
N ALA A 64 21.59 3.51 5.21
CA ALA A 64 22.16 3.40 3.88
C ALA A 64 23.56 4.01 3.84
N ALA A 65 24.52 3.28 3.27
CA ALA A 65 25.88 3.78 3.09
C ALA A 65 25.85 5.06 2.24
N SER A 66 26.70 6.03 2.56
CA SER A 66 26.87 7.26 1.76
C SER A 66 27.70 7.02 0.49
N THR A 67 27.42 5.91 -0.20
CA THR A 67 28.00 5.52 -1.47
C THR A 67 26.90 5.55 -2.55
N PRO A 68 27.25 5.66 -3.84
CA PRO A 68 26.27 5.62 -4.92
C PRO A 68 25.37 4.38 -4.87
N GLY A 69 25.94 3.21 -4.60
CA GLY A 69 25.17 1.96 -4.47
C GLY A 69 24.23 1.93 -3.27
N GLY A 70 24.67 2.45 -2.11
CA GLY A 70 23.82 2.56 -0.91
C GLY A 70 22.66 3.54 -1.13
N ALA A 71 22.94 4.68 -1.75
CA ALA A 71 21.94 5.67 -2.12
C ALA A 71 20.92 5.14 -3.13
N ASP A 72 21.34 4.39 -4.16
CA ASP A 72 20.42 3.80 -5.12
C ASP A 72 19.52 2.72 -4.48
N HIS A 73 20.06 1.92 -3.56
CA HIS A 73 19.24 0.95 -2.82
C HIS A 73 18.17 1.66 -1.97
N ALA A 74 18.56 2.69 -1.20
CA ALA A 74 17.62 3.48 -0.40
C ALA A 74 16.57 4.20 -1.25
N ARG A 75 16.95 4.66 -2.45
CA ARG A 75 16.05 5.25 -3.44
C ARG A 75 15.02 4.25 -3.93
N ARG A 76 15.44 3.06 -4.37
CA ARG A 76 14.52 2.01 -4.87
C ARG A 76 13.52 1.61 -3.79
N LEU A 77 14.01 1.40 -2.57
CA LEU A 77 13.16 1.07 -1.43
C LEU A 77 12.15 2.20 -1.17
N GLY A 78 12.63 3.44 -1.06
CA GLY A 78 11.77 4.60 -0.82
C GLY A 78 10.74 4.83 -1.93
N MET A 79 11.14 4.74 -3.20
CA MET A 79 10.20 4.90 -4.32
C MET A 79 9.14 3.80 -4.35
N ALA A 80 9.52 2.55 -4.03
CA ALA A 80 8.56 1.45 -3.96
C ALA A 80 7.55 1.68 -2.84
N THR A 81 8.02 2.01 -1.62
CA THR A 81 7.16 2.32 -0.47
C THR A 81 6.20 3.47 -0.79
N ALA A 82 6.73 4.60 -1.23
CA ALA A 82 5.92 5.79 -1.50
C ALA A 82 4.91 5.57 -2.61
N ALA A 83 5.29 4.86 -3.68
CA ALA A 83 4.36 4.53 -4.75
C ALA A 83 3.24 3.60 -4.29
N THR A 84 3.54 2.62 -3.44
CA THR A 84 2.53 1.71 -2.89
C THR A 84 1.55 2.46 -2.00
N LEU A 85 2.03 3.27 -1.06
CA LEU A 85 1.18 4.04 -0.15
C LEU A 85 0.30 5.04 -0.92
N LEU A 86 0.91 5.80 -1.83
CA LEU A 86 0.18 6.71 -2.73
C LEU A 86 -0.90 5.98 -3.54
N ALA A 87 -0.59 4.81 -4.10
CA ALA A 87 -1.55 4.04 -4.89
C ALA A 87 -2.73 3.56 -4.04
N VAL A 88 -2.49 3.12 -2.80
CA VAL A 88 -3.54 2.73 -1.86
C VAL A 88 -4.44 3.92 -1.55
N ASP A 89 -3.86 5.08 -1.23
CA ASP A 89 -4.63 6.28 -0.93
C ASP A 89 -5.50 6.73 -2.08
N LEU A 90 -4.93 6.81 -3.28
CA LEU A 90 -5.66 7.25 -4.48
C LEU A 90 -6.71 6.23 -4.94
N ALA A 91 -6.54 4.93 -4.65
CA ALA A 91 -7.53 3.91 -4.97
C ALA A 91 -8.71 3.92 -3.99
N TYR A 92 -8.44 4.10 -2.70
CA TYR A 92 -9.45 3.89 -1.65
C TYR A 92 -10.07 5.18 -1.09
N VAL A 93 -9.43 6.35 -1.21
CA VAL A 93 -10.05 7.62 -0.81
C VAL A 93 -11.29 7.94 -1.68
N PRO A 94 -11.24 7.89 -3.03
CA PRO A 94 -12.39 8.27 -3.86
C PRO A 94 -13.59 7.34 -3.71
N THR A 95 -13.36 6.09 -3.31
CA THR A 95 -14.42 5.10 -3.05
C THR A 95 -15.07 5.26 -1.67
N GLY A 96 -14.57 6.19 -0.84
CA GLY A 96 -15.04 6.41 0.54
C GLY A 96 -14.65 5.28 1.50
N ARG A 97 -13.78 4.36 1.10
CA ARG A 97 -13.34 3.23 1.93
C ARG A 97 -12.42 3.68 3.06
N ILE A 98 -11.63 4.72 2.82
CA ILE A 98 -10.76 5.36 3.83
C ILE A 98 -11.06 6.87 3.87
N ARG A 99 -10.77 7.50 5.02
CA ARG A 99 -11.10 8.93 5.24
C ARG A 99 -10.32 9.83 4.29
N PRO A 100 -10.88 10.98 3.86
CA PRO A 100 -10.17 11.95 3.02
C PRO A 100 -8.88 12.51 3.64
N THR A 101 -8.68 12.39 4.96
CA THR A 101 -7.43 12.78 5.62
C THR A 101 -6.22 12.00 5.11
N TYR A 102 -6.42 10.83 4.50
CA TYR A 102 -5.37 10.10 3.78
C TYR A 102 -4.81 10.84 2.55
N LEU A 103 -5.49 11.88 2.04
CA LEU A 103 -4.91 12.71 0.99
C LEU A 103 -3.68 13.51 1.46
N LEU A 104 -3.55 13.74 2.76
CA LEU A 104 -2.33 14.33 3.34
C LEU A 104 -1.15 13.38 3.19
N ASP A 105 -1.39 12.08 3.40
CA ASP A 105 -0.40 11.02 3.23
C ASP A 105 -0.02 10.89 1.76
N ALA A 106 -1.02 10.77 0.87
CA ALA A 106 -0.82 10.82 -0.58
C ALA A 106 0.02 12.03 -1.04
N GLY A 107 -0.22 13.21 -0.45
CA GLY A 107 0.57 14.41 -0.72
C GLY A 107 2.05 14.26 -0.30
N ALA A 108 2.30 13.71 0.89
CA ALA A 108 3.64 13.42 1.37
C ALA A 108 4.35 12.38 0.49
N GLU A 109 3.66 11.31 0.10
CA GLU A 109 4.24 10.27 -0.74
C GLU A 109 4.55 10.75 -2.16
N ALA A 110 3.66 11.56 -2.74
CA ALA A 110 3.92 12.22 -4.01
C ALA A 110 5.14 13.15 -3.94
N MET A 111 5.32 13.87 -2.82
CA MET A 111 6.49 14.71 -2.58
C MET A 111 7.77 13.86 -2.53
N TRP A 112 7.79 12.74 -1.83
CA TRP A 112 8.96 11.85 -1.79
C TRP A 112 9.31 11.29 -3.17
N LEU A 113 8.32 10.84 -3.93
CA LEU A 113 8.53 10.37 -5.31
C LEU A 113 9.14 11.47 -6.18
N ARG A 114 8.64 12.71 -6.08
CA ARG A 114 9.19 13.85 -6.80
C ARG A 114 10.64 14.15 -6.39
N ALA A 115 10.94 14.12 -5.10
CA ALA A 115 12.29 14.38 -4.57
C ALA A 115 13.31 13.36 -5.09
N TRP A 116 12.95 12.07 -5.13
CA TRP A 116 13.81 11.02 -5.69
C TRP A 116 14.00 11.15 -7.20
N ARG A 117 12.95 11.51 -7.95
CA ARG A 117 13.03 11.72 -9.41
C ARG A 117 13.92 12.90 -9.76
N ALA A 118 13.83 14.00 -9.03
CA ALA A 118 14.65 15.20 -9.26
C ALA A 118 16.16 14.92 -9.14
N ARG A 119 16.54 13.91 -8.36
CA ARG A 119 17.94 13.47 -8.20
C ARG A 119 18.37 12.31 -9.08
N ALA A 120 17.44 11.59 -9.68
CA ALA A 120 17.74 10.48 -10.57
C ALA A 120 18.14 10.91 -11.99
N VAL A 121 18.18 12.22 -12.29
CA VAL A 121 18.50 12.74 -13.63
C VAL A 121 20.02 12.73 -13.88
N ARG A 122 20.56 11.52 -14.05
CA ARG A 122 21.62 11.21 -15.02
C ARG A 122 21.18 9.95 -15.77
N PRO A 123 20.86 10.04 -17.07
CA PRO A 123 20.51 8.87 -17.84
C PRO A 123 21.78 8.05 -18.11
N GLU A 124 22.04 7.05 -17.28
CA GLU A 124 22.58 5.78 -17.79
C GLU A 124 21.42 5.08 -18.53
N PRO A 125 21.63 4.53 -19.73
CA PRO A 125 20.58 3.86 -20.48
C PRO A 125 20.02 2.69 -19.66
N ALA A 126 18.91 2.93 -18.96
CA ALA A 126 18.22 1.90 -18.21
C ALA A 126 17.71 0.85 -19.20
N SER A 127 18.17 -0.39 -19.04
CA SER A 127 17.58 -1.52 -19.76
C SER A 127 16.06 -1.52 -19.50
N THR A 128 15.30 -1.55 -20.59
CA THR A 128 13.83 -1.47 -20.69
C THR A 128 13.07 -2.42 -19.75
N ARG A 129 13.75 -3.41 -19.17
CA ARG A 129 13.23 -4.42 -18.24
C ARG A 129 12.81 -3.87 -16.87
N ALA A 130 13.48 -2.85 -16.35
CA ALA A 130 13.19 -2.34 -15.00
C ALA A 130 11.88 -1.53 -14.92
N GLY A 131 11.58 -0.75 -15.96
CA GLY A 131 10.31 -0.01 -16.07
C GLY A 131 9.10 -0.94 -16.28
N ALA A 132 9.29 -2.01 -17.06
CA ALA A 132 8.27 -3.03 -17.27
C ALA A 132 7.93 -3.82 -15.98
N ALA A 133 8.93 -4.10 -15.14
CA ALA A 133 8.71 -4.80 -13.86
C ALA A 133 7.89 -3.97 -12.86
N PHE A 134 8.09 -2.65 -12.82
CA PHE A 134 7.32 -1.76 -11.94
C PHE A 134 5.86 -1.59 -12.42
N ALA A 135 5.66 -1.46 -13.74
CA ALA A 135 4.32 -1.44 -14.33
C ALA A 135 3.58 -2.77 -14.14
N ALA A 136 4.28 -3.91 -14.25
CA ALA A 136 3.72 -5.23 -13.99
C ALA A 136 3.36 -5.42 -12.51
N ALA A 137 4.19 -4.97 -11.57
CA ALA A 137 3.87 -5.02 -10.14
C ALA A 137 2.65 -4.17 -9.79
N ALA A 138 2.55 -2.94 -10.34
CA ALA A 138 1.38 -2.07 -10.16
C ALA A 138 0.10 -2.69 -10.75
N ALA A 139 0.20 -3.31 -11.94
CA ALA A 139 -0.91 -4.02 -12.58
C ALA A 139 -1.33 -5.28 -11.80
N LEU A 140 -0.38 -6.01 -11.19
CA LEU A 140 -0.66 -7.17 -10.34
C LEU A 140 -1.37 -6.74 -9.04
N THR A 141 -0.96 -5.65 -8.41
CA THR A 141 -1.67 -5.11 -7.23
C THR A 141 -3.09 -4.63 -7.56
N ALA A 142 -3.30 -3.98 -8.70
CA ALA A 142 -4.64 -3.61 -9.17
C ALA A 142 -5.49 -4.84 -9.52
N GLY A 143 -4.88 -5.88 -10.09
CA GLY A 143 -5.51 -7.16 -10.41
C GLY A 143 -5.96 -7.94 -9.17
N CYS A 144 -5.16 -7.98 -8.10
CA CYS A 144 -5.51 -8.65 -6.85
C CYS A 144 -6.71 -7.99 -6.14
N VAL A 145 -6.79 -6.65 -6.16
CA VAL A 145 -7.93 -5.91 -5.58
C VAL A 145 -9.22 -6.17 -6.37
N THR A 146 -9.13 -6.17 -7.70
CA THR A 146 -10.30 -6.37 -8.56
C THR A 146 -10.80 -7.83 -8.53
N GLY A 147 -9.87 -8.79 -8.54
CA GLY A 147 -10.17 -10.22 -8.45
C GLY A 147 -10.75 -10.62 -7.08
N GLY A 148 -10.24 -10.06 -5.99
CA GLY A 148 -10.77 -10.30 -4.65
C GLY A 148 -12.21 -9.81 -4.47
N VAL A 149 -12.54 -8.64 -5.02
CA VAL A 149 -13.92 -8.10 -5.00
C VAL A 149 -14.87 -8.94 -5.85
N LEU A 150 -14.42 -9.42 -7.02
CA LEU A 150 -15.24 -10.28 -7.88
C LEU A 150 -15.48 -11.65 -7.25
N ALA A 151 -14.45 -12.28 -6.69
CA ALA A 151 -14.55 -13.55 -5.98
C ALA A 151 -15.47 -13.45 -4.76
N ALA A 152 -15.35 -12.37 -3.96
CA ALA A 152 -16.23 -12.14 -2.82
C ALA A 152 -17.72 -11.97 -3.23
N ARG A 153 -17.98 -11.30 -4.35
CA ARG A 153 -19.35 -11.17 -4.91
C ARG A 153 -19.91 -12.49 -5.40
N LEU A 154 -19.10 -13.34 -6.04
CA LEU A 154 -19.52 -14.65 -6.52
C LEU A 154 -19.79 -15.62 -5.36
N LEU A 155 -18.94 -15.60 -4.32
CA LEU A 155 -19.14 -16.39 -3.11
C LEU A 155 -20.41 -15.98 -2.36
N ARG A 156 -20.66 -14.67 -2.26
CA ARG A 156 -21.89 -14.15 -1.65
C ARG A 156 -23.15 -14.56 -2.44
N ARG A 157 -23.11 -14.47 -3.77
CA ARG A 157 -24.20 -14.96 -4.63
C ARG A 157 -24.47 -16.46 -4.43
N ARG A 158 -23.43 -17.29 -4.34
CA ARG A 158 -23.58 -18.72 -4.06
C ARG A 158 -24.18 -19.03 -2.69
N GLN A 159 -23.98 -18.16 -1.70
CA GLN A 159 -24.57 -18.33 -0.37
C GLN A 159 -26.03 -17.87 -0.31
N GLU A 160 -26.44 -16.97 -1.19
CA GLU A 160 -27.82 -16.49 -1.33
C GLU A 160 -28.68 -17.42 -2.20
N GLU A 161 -28.08 -18.35 -2.95
CA GLU A 161 -28.83 -19.39 -3.65
C GLU A 161 -29.42 -20.39 -2.63
N PRO A 162 -30.76 -20.56 -2.62
CA PRO A 162 -31.42 -21.44 -1.66
C PRO A 162 -30.89 -22.86 -1.81
N SER A 163 -30.56 -23.50 -0.70
CA SER A 163 -29.96 -24.83 -0.73
C SER A 163 -30.92 -25.84 -1.37
N GLU A 164 -30.37 -26.89 -1.98
CA GLU A 164 -31.18 -27.96 -2.59
C GLU A 164 -32.18 -28.58 -1.59
N SER A 165 -31.82 -28.60 -0.30
CA SER A 165 -32.70 -29.00 0.79
C SER A 165 -33.84 -28.00 1.07
N GLU A 166 -33.61 -26.69 0.94
CA GLU A 166 -34.64 -25.66 1.05
C GLU A 166 -35.61 -25.69 -0.14
N LEU A 167 -35.10 -25.88 -1.36
CA LEU A 167 -35.91 -26.06 -2.57
C LEU A 167 -36.75 -27.34 -2.51
N THR A 168 -36.17 -28.43 -2.01
CA THR A 168 -36.88 -29.72 -1.83
C THR A 168 -37.97 -29.58 -0.76
N ARG A 169 -37.68 -28.91 0.37
CA ARG A 169 -38.66 -28.64 1.43
C ARG A 169 -39.78 -27.72 0.95
N ALA A 170 -39.46 -26.68 0.18
CA ALA A 170 -40.47 -25.79 -0.42
C ALA A 170 -41.37 -26.53 -1.42
N ARG A 171 -40.81 -27.50 -2.18
CA ARG A 171 -41.57 -28.36 -3.09
C ARG A 171 -42.49 -29.33 -2.34
N TYR A 172 -42.03 -29.87 -1.21
CA TYR A 172 -42.82 -30.75 -0.34
C TYR A 172 -43.97 -30.00 0.34
N MET A 173 -43.73 -28.76 0.79
CA MET A 173 -44.75 -27.91 1.44
C MET A 173 -45.82 -27.39 0.46
N ARG A 174 -45.56 -27.40 -0.86
CA ARG A 174 -46.54 -27.00 -1.89
C ARG A 174 -47.45 -28.14 -2.37
N HIS A 175 -47.11 -29.38 -2.07
CA HIS A 175 -47.98 -30.53 -2.36
C HIS A 175 -48.54 -31.09 -1.04
N PRO A 176 -49.72 -30.64 -0.57
CA PRO A 176 -50.39 -31.36 0.50
C PRO A 176 -50.68 -32.77 -0.01
N ALA A 177 -50.28 -33.78 0.76
CA ALA A 177 -50.56 -35.18 0.45
C ALA A 177 -52.07 -35.34 0.23
N ALA A 178 -52.46 -35.62 -1.01
CA ALA A 178 -53.81 -36.03 -1.33
C ALA A 178 -54.08 -37.33 -0.55
N ARG A 179 -55.07 -37.27 0.34
CA ARG A 179 -55.60 -38.43 1.06
C ARG A 179 -56.38 -39.33 0.11
#